data_AF-A0A5C3M3X9-F1
#
_entry.id   AF-A0A5C3M3X9-F1
#
_cell.length_a   1.000
_cell.length_b   1.000
_cell.length_c   1.000
_cell.angle_alpha   90.00
_cell.angle_beta   90.00
_cell.angle_gamma   90.00
#
_symmetry.space_group_name_H-M   'P 1'
#
loop_
_entity.id
_entity.type
_entity.pdbx_description
1 polymer ?
#
loop_
_entity_poly.entity_id
_entity_poly.type
_entity_poly.pdbx_seq_one_letter_code
_entity_poly.pdbx_strand_id
1 'polypeptide(L)' 'LKFDDFLSRIIELTNGISQGCPASMITYIIYNADLIELALGTEEGSIGYVDDSTLIVVGTTFEETT' A
#
# COMPACT_ATOMS: atom_id res chain seq x y z
N LEU A 1 4.28 -20.80 16.20
CA LEU A 1 3.50 -20.03 17.18
C LEU A 1 3.23 -20.94 18.38
N LYS A 2 3.53 -20.52 19.60
CA LYS A 2 3.33 -21.33 20.82
C LYS A 2 2.44 -20.57 21.78
N PHE A 3 1.33 -21.17 22.18
CA PHE A 3 0.47 -20.68 23.25
C PHE A 3 0.36 -21.79 24.28
N ASP A 4 0.78 -21.50 25.51
CA ASP A 4 0.84 -22.46 26.62
C ASP A 4 1.55 -23.77 26.23
N ASP A 5 0.79 -24.87 26.16
CA ASP A 5 1.22 -26.22 25.80
C ASP A 5 0.99 -26.57 24.32
N PHE A 6 0.35 -25.70 23.54
CA PHE A 6 0.13 -25.89 22.11
C PHE A 6 1.21 -25.22 21.27
N LEU A 7 1.87 -26.03 20.42
CA LEU A 7 2.77 -25.55 19.38
C LEU A 7 2.12 -25.74 18.00
N SER A 8 1.89 -24.64 17.29
CA SER A 8 1.35 -24.68 15.93
C SER A 8 2.38 -25.24 14.93
N ARG A 9 1.91 -26.01 13.95
CA ARG A 9 2.69 -26.42 12.78
C ARG A 9 3.17 -25.21 11.99
N ILE A 10 4.28 -25.35 11.29
CA ILE A 10 4.73 -24.37 10.30
C ILE A 10 3.68 -24.25 9.19
N ILE A 11 3.38 -23.00 8.81
CA ILE A 11 2.50 -22.66 7.70
C ILE A 11 3.36 -21.88 6.70
N GLU A 12 3.48 -22.39 5.48
CA GLU A 12 4.14 -21.67 4.40
C GLU A 12 3.18 -20.62 3.83
N LEU A 13 3.62 -19.36 3.80
CA LEU A 13 2.91 -18.27 3.15
C LEU A 13 3.40 -18.19 1.70
N THR A 14 2.52 -18.52 0.75
CA THR A 14 2.82 -18.47 -0.69
C THR A 14 2.34 -17.18 -1.35
N ASN A 15 1.67 -16.30 -0.60
CA ASN A 15 1.20 -15.00 -1.05
C ASN A 15 1.14 -14.01 0.12
N GLY A 16 1.22 -12.73 -0.20
CA GLY A 16 1.22 -11.63 0.75
C GLY A 16 2.53 -11.52 1.52
N ILE A 17 2.52 -10.68 2.55
CA ILE A 17 3.65 -10.40 3.43
C ILE A 17 3.20 -10.47 4.89
N SER A 18 4.14 -10.71 5.81
CA SER A 18 3.80 -10.87 7.23
C SER A 18 3.42 -9.54 7.88
N GLN A 19 2.25 -9.50 8.53
CA GLN A 19 1.86 -8.36 9.36
C GLN A 19 2.69 -8.30 10.64
N GLY A 20 3.04 -7.09 11.08
CA GLY A 20 3.87 -6.86 12.28
C GLY A 20 5.37 -7.06 12.07
N CYS A 21 5.82 -7.50 10.89
CA CYS A 21 7.23 -7.52 10.53
C CYS A 21 7.65 -6.13 10.00
N PRO A 22 8.65 -5.46 10.61
CA PRO A 22 9.09 -4.13 10.15
C PRO A 22 9.56 -4.11 8.69
N ALA A 23 10.22 -5.17 8.23
CA ALA A 23 10.67 -5.27 6.83
C ALA A 23 9.49 -5.36 5.86
N SER A 24 8.37 -5.98 6.28
CA SER A 24 7.18 -6.11 5.43
C SER A 24 6.59 -4.74 5.09
N MET A 25 6.61 -3.79 6.02
CA MET A 25 6.13 -2.42 5.77
C MET A 25 6.94 -1.71 4.67
N ILE A 26 8.26 -1.86 4.68
CA ILE A 26 9.13 -1.26 3.66
C ILE A 26 8.87 -1.91 2.30
N THR A 27 8.79 -3.25 2.25
CA THR A 27 8.51 -3.96 0.99
C THR A 27 7.14 -3.63 0.43
N TYR A 28 6.15 -3.35 1.29
CA TYR A 28 4.81 -2.95 0.88
C TYR A 28 4.80 -1.58 0.20
N ILE A 29 5.55 -0.62 0.76
CA ILE A 29 5.70 0.71 0.14
C ILE A 29 6.35 0.59 -1.24
N ILE A 30 7.42 -0.21 -1.37
CA ILE A 30 8.09 -0.41 -2.66
C ILE A 30 7.17 -1.10 -3.66
N TYR A 31 6.42 -2.12 -3.24
CA TYR A 31 5.50 -2.84 -4.11
C TYR A 31 4.39 -1.93 -4.68
N ASN A 32 3.90 -0.97 -3.89
CA ASN A 32 2.85 -0.04 -4.31
C ASN A 32 3.39 1.27 -4.92
N ALA A 33 4.71 1.49 -4.97
CA ALA A 33 5.29 2.75 -5.43
C ALA A 33 4.88 3.09 -6.86
N ASP A 34 4.99 2.13 -7.78
CA ASP A 34 4.61 2.30 -9.19
C ASP A 34 3.12 2.68 -9.33
N LEU A 35 2.25 2.16 -8.46
CA LEU A 35 0.81 2.48 -8.50
C LEU A 35 0.56 3.96 -8.17
N ILE A 36 1.32 4.51 -7.22
CA ILE A 36 1.26 5.93 -6.88
C ILE A 36 1.85 6.75 -8.03
N GLU A 37 3.02 6.37 -8.55
CA GLU A 37 3.70 7.13 -9.61
C GLU A 37 2.89 7.18 -10.92
N LEU A 38 2.16 6.11 -11.26
CA LEU A 38 1.29 6.07 -12.44
C LEU A 38 0.19 7.11 -12.45
N ALA A 39 -0.22 7.59 -11.27
CA ALA A 39 -1.28 8.58 -11.14
C ALA A 39 -0.77 10.03 -11.11
N LEU A 40 0.55 10.24 -11.25
CA LEU A 40 1.14 11.57 -11.36
C LEU A 40 1.00 12.10 -12.79
N GLY A 41 0.50 13.33 -12.89
CA GLY A 41 0.31 14.05 -14.15
C GLY A 41 0.75 15.51 -14.04
N THR A 42 0.36 16.33 -15.02
CA THR A 42 0.72 17.76 -15.01
C THR A 42 -0.20 18.54 -14.06
N GLU A 43 -1.47 18.15 -13.98
CA GLU A 43 -2.48 18.72 -13.09
C GLU A 43 -3.01 17.69 -12.07
N GLU A 44 -2.49 16.46 -12.15
CA GLU A 44 -2.85 15.32 -11.32
C GLU A 44 -1.73 15.00 -10.31
N GLY A 45 -2.11 14.87 -9.06
CA GLY A 45 -1.23 14.45 -7.96
C GLY A 45 -1.76 13.19 -7.28
N SER A 46 -0.86 12.46 -6.64
CA SER A 46 -1.19 11.25 -5.90
C SER A 46 -0.41 11.16 -4.61
N ILE A 47 -1.06 10.75 -3.53
CA ILE A 47 -0.44 10.53 -2.22
C ILE A 47 -0.76 9.09 -1.79
N GLY A 48 0.27 8.33 -1.43
CA GLY A 48 0.14 7.01 -0.83
C GLY A 48 0.52 7.03 0.66
N TYR A 49 -0.26 6.35 1.50
CA TYR A 49 0.02 6.12 2.90
C TYR A 49 -0.33 4.69 3.28
N VAL A 50 0.69 3.82 3.31
CA VAL A 50 0.50 2.37 3.53
C VAL A 50 -0.53 1.85 2.53
N ASP A 51 -1.74 1.50 2.97
CA ASP A 51 -2.83 0.94 2.17
C ASP A 51 -3.80 2.00 1.64
N ASP A 52 -3.73 3.24 2.12
CA ASP A 52 -4.54 4.35 1.63
C ASP A 52 -3.84 5.05 0.47
N SER A 53 -4.64 5.44 -0.53
CA SER A 53 -4.18 6.31 -1.62
C SER A 53 -5.21 7.42 -1.86
N THR A 54 -4.71 8.59 -2.22
CA THR A 54 -5.53 9.75 -2.58
C THR A 54 -5.07 10.29 -3.92
N LEU A 55 -6.03 10.50 -4.83
CA LEU A 55 -5.83 11.18 -6.10
C LEU A 55 -6.34 12.62 -5.99
N ILE A 56 -5.58 13.55 -6.54
CA ILE A 56 -5.86 14.98 -6.52
C ILE A 56 -5.80 15.47 -7.96
N VAL A 57 -6.81 16.23 -8.38
CA VAL A 57 -6.83 16.89 -9.69
C VAL A 57 -7.07 18.38 -9.46
N VAL A 58 -6.27 19.23 -10.12
CA VAL A 58 -6.42 20.67 -10.07
C VAL A 58 -6.99 21.15 -11.40
N GLY A 59 -8.13 21.83 -11.34
CA GLY A 59 -8.81 22.42 -12.50
C GLY A 59 -9.20 23.86 -12.22
N THR A 60 -9.39 24.63 -13.28
CA THR A 60 -9.91 26.00 -13.21
C THR A 60 -11.42 26.04 -13.04
N THR A 61 -12.11 24.95 -13.39
CA THR A 61 -13.54 24.74 -13.20
C THR A 61 -13.81 23.46 -12.41
N PHE A 62 -15.03 23.32 -11.87
CA PHE A 62 -15.40 22.12 -11.13
C PHE A 62 -15.46 20.90 -12.06
N GLU A 63 -15.93 21.11 -13.28
CA GLU A 63 -16.04 20.11 -14.33
C GLU A 63 -14.66 19.57 -14.77
N GLU A 64 -13.58 20.33 -14.60
CA GLU A 64 -12.20 19.90 -14.89
C GLU A 64 -11.62 18.99 -13.79
N THR A 65 -12.31 18.81 -12.65
CA THR A 65 -11.84 18.04 -11.49
C THR A 65 -12.63 16.76 -11.20
N THR A 66 -13.57 16.39 -12.08
CA THR A 66 -14.47 15.23 -11.93
C THR A 66 -14.18 14.18 -13.00
#